data_AF-A0AB38JFM7-F1
#
_entry.id   AF-A0AB38JFM7-F1
#
_cell.length_a   1.000
_cell.length_b   1.000
_cell.length_c   1.000
_cell.angle_alpha   90.00
_cell.angle_beta   90.00
_cell.angle_gamma   90.00
#
_symmetry.space_group_name_H-M   'P 1'
#
loop_
_entity.id
_entity.type
_entity.pdbx_description
1 polymer ?
#
loop_
_entity_poly.entity_id
_entity_poly.type
_entity_poly.pdbx_seq_one_letter_code
_entity_poly.pdbx_strand_id
1 'polypeptide(L)'
;MVIGHDDLETYVFDVVMKSLDEKNPRLRTRLAEQDPADDAKIAQLEAHRDDLRDQKSRADDLFIRGALSEREHAQHVERVRVETDETTRQIDALLGTSIMTDALADGLDWRSWSPERRRNFLRVLIQRVEVHEFPKGMGSYVRQRSGETVESFAERKLDHRDALMGQRVVIVS
;
A
#
# COMPACT_ATOMS: atom_id res chain seq x y z
N MET A 1 -13.46 -18.81 1.02
CA MET A 1 -13.99 -17.93 -0.04
C MET A 1 -13.03 -16.78 -0.23
N VAL A 2 -12.55 -16.57 -1.45
CA VAL A 2 -11.48 -15.60 -1.78
C VAL A 2 -12.12 -14.22 -2.01
N ILE A 3 -11.51 -13.15 -1.48
CA ILE A 3 -11.91 -11.77 -1.81
C ILE A 3 -11.33 -11.43 -3.18
N GLY A 4 -12.13 -10.85 -4.07
CA GLY A 4 -11.65 -10.35 -5.36
C GLY A 4 -10.63 -9.22 -5.15
N HIS A 5 -9.52 -9.25 -5.89
CA HIS A 5 -8.45 -8.26 -5.74
C HIS A 5 -8.96 -6.82 -5.94
N ASP A 6 -9.70 -6.59 -7.03
CA ASP A 6 -10.25 -5.29 -7.41
C ASP A 6 -11.25 -4.74 -6.36
N ASP A 7 -12.03 -5.63 -5.76
CA ASP A 7 -12.98 -5.28 -4.70
C ASP A 7 -12.27 -4.85 -3.41
N LEU A 8 -11.18 -5.54 -3.06
CA LEU A 8 -10.36 -5.19 -1.90
C LEU A 8 -9.61 -3.88 -2.14
N GLU A 9 -9.00 -3.71 -3.31
CA GLU A 9 -8.30 -2.47 -3.69
C GLU A 9 -9.26 -1.28 -3.61
N THR A 10 -10.44 -1.38 -4.23
CA THR A 10 -11.45 -0.33 -4.22
C THR A 10 -11.86 0.04 -2.79
N TYR A 11 -12.17 -0.95 -1.95
CA TYR A 11 -12.59 -0.71 -0.57
C TYR A 11 -11.49 -0.02 0.26
N VAL A 12 -10.25 -0.49 0.14
CA VAL A 12 -9.11 0.08 0.88
C VAL A 12 -8.88 1.54 0.48
N PHE A 13 -8.89 1.83 -0.83
CA PHE A 13 -8.79 3.20 -1.32
C PHE A 13 -9.93 4.06 -0.78
N ASP A 14 -11.19 3.65 -0.92
CA ASP A 14 -12.34 4.46 -0.48
C ASP A 14 -12.26 4.82 1.01
N VAL A 15 -11.82 3.90 1.87
CA VAL A 15 -11.64 4.16 3.32
C VAL A 15 -10.49 5.13 3.58
N VAL A 16 -9.34 4.92 2.92
CA VAL A 16 -8.16 5.79 3.07
C VAL A 16 -8.48 7.22 2.63
N MET A 17 -9.18 7.36 1.51
CA MET A 17 -9.51 8.65 0.92
C MET A 17 -10.50 9.43 1.80
N LYS A 18 -11.53 8.76 2.33
CA LYS A 18 -12.42 9.35 3.35
C LYS A 18 -11.64 9.82 4.58
N SER A 19 -10.70 9.01 5.06
CA SER A 19 -9.89 9.36 6.24
C SER A 19 -8.98 10.58 6.01
N LEU A 20 -8.52 10.79 4.77
CA LEU A 20 -7.71 11.95 4.39
C LEU A 20 -8.54 13.24 4.36
N ASP A 21 -9.74 13.17 3.78
CA ASP A 21 -10.67 14.30 3.73
C ASP A 21 -11.10 14.75 5.14
N GLU A 22 -11.32 13.81 6.06
CA GLU A 22 -11.73 14.10 7.43
C GLU A 22 -10.59 14.67 8.30
N LYS A 23 -9.34 14.23 8.09
CA LYS A 23 -8.24 14.52 9.02
C LYS A 23 -7.45 15.79 8.72
N ASN A 24 -7.42 16.34 7.48
CA ASN A 24 -6.51 17.46 7.18
C ASN A 24 -7.00 18.48 6.12
N PRO A 25 -7.79 19.49 6.53
CA PRO A 25 -8.13 20.63 5.66
C PRO A 25 -6.92 21.50 5.27
N ARG A 26 -5.84 21.47 6.07
CA ARG A 26 -4.64 22.31 5.92
C ARG A 26 -3.59 21.75 4.96
N LEU A 27 -3.71 20.48 4.54
CA LEU A 27 -2.78 19.87 3.58
C LEU A 27 -2.82 20.60 2.24
N ARG A 28 -4.00 21.11 1.85
CA ARG A 28 -4.22 21.83 0.59
C ARG A 28 -3.39 23.11 0.43
N THR A 29 -2.93 23.73 1.51
CA THR A 29 -2.24 25.04 1.45
C THR A 29 -0.72 24.91 1.34
N ARG A 30 -0.14 23.75 1.67
CA ARG A 30 1.31 23.49 1.50
C ARG A 30 1.69 23.07 0.06
N LEU A 31 0.71 22.87 -0.81
CA LEU A 31 0.80 22.31 -2.17
C LEU A 31 1.47 23.20 -3.25
N ALA A 32 1.92 24.42 -2.94
CA ALA A 32 2.29 25.39 -3.99
C ALA A 32 3.76 25.30 -4.48
N GLU A 33 4.58 24.40 -3.94
CA GLU A 33 6.01 24.30 -4.26
C GLU A 33 6.33 22.84 -4.64
N GLN A 34 6.63 22.61 -5.92
CA GLN A 34 6.93 21.30 -6.52
C GLN A 34 8.41 21.26 -6.93
N ASP A 35 9.09 20.10 -6.83
CA ASP A 35 10.38 19.85 -7.50
C ASP A 35 10.44 18.42 -8.11
N PRO A 36 10.46 18.26 -9.45
CA PRO A 36 10.57 16.96 -10.14
C PRO A 36 11.89 16.19 -9.90
N ALA A 37 12.82 16.74 -9.12
CA ALA A 37 14.03 16.05 -8.72
C ALA A 37 13.81 14.88 -7.73
N ASP A 38 12.68 14.88 -7.00
CA ASP A 38 12.44 13.91 -5.92
C ASP A 38 12.04 12.51 -6.44
N ASP A 39 11.30 12.42 -7.55
CA ASP A 39 10.88 11.13 -8.13
C ASP A 39 12.05 10.31 -8.68
N ALA A 40 12.98 10.98 -9.36
CA ALA A 40 14.20 10.35 -9.86
C ALA A 40 15.05 9.80 -8.70
N LYS A 41 15.05 10.51 -7.57
CA LYS A 41 15.79 10.12 -6.37
C LYS A 41 15.16 8.94 -5.64
N ILE A 42 13.82 8.90 -5.58
CA ILE A 42 13.08 7.74 -5.06
C ILE A 42 13.41 6.49 -5.88
N ALA A 43 13.30 6.56 -7.21
CA ALA A 43 13.60 5.41 -8.07
C ALA A 43 15.04 4.90 -7.89
N GLN A 44 16.00 5.82 -7.71
CA GLN A 44 17.38 5.46 -7.43
C GLN A 44 17.54 4.74 -6.08
N LEU A 45 16.86 5.21 -5.02
CA LEU A 45 16.90 4.57 -3.70
C LEU A 45 16.22 3.20 -3.69
N GLU A 46 15.14 3.03 -4.47
CA GLU A 46 14.51 1.71 -4.63
C GLU A 46 15.42 0.71 -5.32
N ALA A 47 16.09 1.12 -6.41
CA ALA A 47 17.08 0.27 -7.08
C ALA A 47 18.24 -0.10 -6.14
N HIS A 48 18.66 0.82 -5.27
CA HIS A 48 19.70 0.54 -4.28
C HIS A 48 19.24 -0.48 -3.23
N ARG A 49 18.00 -0.36 -2.72
CA ARG A 49 17.41 -1.34 -1.80
C ARG A 49 17.34 -2.74 -2.40
N ASP A 50 17.01 -2.83 -3.68
CA ASP A 50 16.93 -4.12 -4.38
C ASP A 50 18.32 -4.74 -4.57
N ASP A 51 19.35 -3.95 -4.88
CA ASP A 51 20.74 -4.46 -4.92
C ASP A 51 21.22 -4.93 -3.53
N LEU A 52 20.88 -4.20 -2.45
CA LEU A 52 21.19 -4.65 -1.08
C LEU A 52 20.55 -6.01 -0.76
N ARG A 53 19.31 -6.23 -1.23
CA ARG A 53 18.62 -7.51 -1.08
C ARG A 53 19.35 -8.63 -1.84
N ASP A 54 19.82 -8.35 -3.04
CA ASP A 54 20.59 -9.30 -3.84
C ASP A 54 21.96 -9.60 -3.21
N GLN A 55 22.62 -8.59 -2.64
CA GLN A 55 23.87 -8.77 -1.88
C GLN A 55 23.66 -9.70 -0.68
N LYS A 56 22.59 -9.51 0.09
CA LYS A 56 22.25 -10.42 1.18
C LYS A 56 22.03 -11.85 0.67
N SER A 57 21.27 -12.02 -0.41
CA SER A 57 21.03 -13.35 -0.99
C SER A 57 22.32 -14.04 -1.41
N ARG A 58 23.27 -13.31 -2.02
CA ARG A 58 24.59 -13.83 -2.40
C ARG A 58 25.42 -14.23 -1.17
N ALA A 59 25.37 -13.44 -0.10
CA ALA A 59 26.08 -13.76 1.15
C ALA A 59 25.49 -14.99 1.86
N ASP A 60 24.16 -15.13 1.88
CA ASP A 60 23.47 -16.31 2.40
C ASP A 60 23.88 -17.58 1.61
N ASP A 61 23.91 -17.50 0.28
CA ASP A 61 24.36 -18.60 -0.59
C ASP A 61 25.83 -19.01 -0.33
N LEU A 62 26.72 -18.03 -0.14
CA LEU A 62 28.14 -18.29 0.15
C LEU A 62 28.32 -18.93 1.53
N PHE A 63 27.53 -18.51 2.52
CA PHE A 63 27.53 -19.12 3.85
C PHE A 63 27.02 -20.57 3.81
N ILE A 64 25.92 -20.84 3.11
CA ILE A 64 25.37 -22.21 2.94
C ILE A 64 26.40 -23.13 2.27
N ARG A 65 27.16 -22.61 1.29
CA ARG A 65 28.22 -23.35 0.60
C ARG A 65 29.50 -23.50 1.43
N GLY A 66 29.56 -22.95 2.64
CA GLY A 66 30.72 -22.98 3.52
C GLY A 66 31.90 -22.11 3.04
N ALA A 67 31.66 -21.21 2.09
CA ALA A 67 32.67 -20.31 1.54
C ALA A 67 32.84 -19.02 2.38
N LEU A 68 32.01 -18.83 3.41
CA LEU A 68 32.00 -17.67 4.28
C LEU A 68 31.88 -18.13 5.74
N SER A 69 32.65 -17.53 6.65
CA SER A 69 32.53 -17.87 8.07
C SER A 69 31.27 -17.25 8.69
N GLU A 70 30.77 -17.85 9.77
CA GLU A 70 29.60 -17.34 10.51
C GLU A 70 29.79 -15.89 10.96
N ARG A 71 31.00 -15.51 11.36
CA ARG A 71 31.32 -14.14 11.78
C ARG A 71 31.27 -13.15 10.62
N GLU A 72 31.81 -13.52 9.47
CA GLU A 72 31.77 -12.68 8.26
C GLU A 72 30.33 -12.55 7.73
N HIS A 73 29.55 -13.62 7.82
CA HIS A 73 28.15 -13.65 7.40
C HIS A 73 27.31 -12.74 8.29
N ALA A 74 27.43 -12.88 9.61
CA ALA A 74 26.74 -12.02 10.57
C ALA A 74 27.07 -10.54 10.39
N GLN A 75 28.34 -10.20 10.15
CA GLN A 75 28.75 -8.81 9.89
C GLN A 75 28.18 -8.27 8.57
N HIS A 76 28.12 -9.10 7.53
CA HIS A 76 27.59 -8.70 6.24
C HIS A 76 26.07 -8.51 6.30
N VAL A 77 25.34 -9.43 6.93
CA VAL A 77 23.90 -9.34 7.13
C VAL A 77 23.52 -8.12 7.96
N GLU A 78 24.25 -7.84 9.04
CA GLU A 78 23.97 -6.67 9.88
C GLU A 78 24.22 -5.36 9.12
N ARG A 79 25.29 -5.27 8.33
CA ARG A 79 25.54 -4.11 7.48
C ARG A 79 24.41 -3.87 6.48
N VAL A 80 24.03 -4.92 5.75
CA VAL A 80 22.95 -4.84 4.77
C VAL A 80 21.64 -4.44 5.43
N ARG A 81 21.35 -4.95 6.64
CA ARG A 81 20.18 -4.56 7.41
C ARG A 81 20.19 -3.06 7.73
N VAL A 82 21.29 -2.54 8.28
CA VAL A 82 21.40 -1.11 8.61
C VAL A 82 21.24 -0.23 7.37
N GLU A 83 21.89 -0.58 6.26
CA GLU A 83 21.79 0.15 5.00
C GLU A 83 20.37 0.07 4.39
N THR A 84 19.70 -1.07 4.54
CA THR A 84 18.30 -1.23 4.11
C THR A 84 17.36 -0.35 4.96
N ASP A 85 17.56 -0.31 6.27
CA ASP A 85 16.76 0.51 7.19
C ASP A 85 16.97 2.01 6.91
N GLU A 86 18.20 2.42 6.60
CA GLU A 86 18.52 3.80 6.24
C GLU A 86 17.92 4.19 4.88
N THR A 87 18.09 3.34 3.87
CA THR A 87 17.51 3.54 2.54
C THR A 87 15.98 3.62 2.62
N THR A 88 15.36 2.77 3.43
CA THR A 88 13.91 2.79 3.67
C THR A 88 13.47 4.10 4.32
N ARG A 89 14.19 4.60 5.33
CA ARG A 89 13.88 5.92 5.94
C ARG A 89 14.02 7.08 4.96
N GLN A 90 15.03 7.05 4.07
CA GLN A 90 15.21 8.08 3.06
C GLN A 90 14.09 8.05 2.01
N ILE A 91 13.69 6.85 1.59
CA ILE A 91 12.51 6.65 0.75
C ILE A 91 11.28 7.20 1.47
N ASP A 92 11.01 6.80 2.71
CA ASP A 92 9.82 7.23 3.46
C ASP A 92 9.78 8.76 3.68
N ALA A 93 10.94 9.40 3.89
CA ALA A 93 11.03 10.85 4.01
C ALA A 93 10.70 11.58 2.69
N LEU A 94 11.18 11.06 1.56
CA LEU A 94 10.88 11.61 0.23
C LEU A 94 9.42 11.32 -0.16
N LEU A 95 8.96 10.09 0.05
CA LEU A 95 7.60 9.63 -0.23
C LEU A 95 6.54 10.34 0.62
N GLY A 96 6.82 10.58 1.90
CA GLY A 96 5.93 11.35 2.79
C GLY A 96 5.75 12.80 2.34
N THR A 97 6.66 13.31 1.52
CA THR A 97 6.66 14.68 1.01
C THR A 97 6.15 14.77 -0.44
N SER A 98 6.34 13.76 -1.30
CA SER A 98 5.86 13.80 -2.70
C SER A 98 4.51 13.13 -2.92
N ILE A 99 4.22 11.99 -2.29
CA ILE A 99 3.04 11.18 -2.64
C ILE A 99 1.72 11.79 -2.15
N MET A 100 1.72 12.43 -0.98
CA MET A 100 0.55 13.17 -0.50
C MET A 100 0.23 14.36 -1.42
N THR A 101 1.29 14.95 -1.96
CA THR A 101 1.27 16.17 -2.75
C THR A 101 0.75 15.89 -4.16
N ASP A 102 1.21 14.80 -4.78
CA ASP A 102 0.75 14.34 -6.10
C ASP A 102 -0.67 13.76 -6.09
N ALA A 103 -1.02 12.99 -5.06
CA ALA A 103 -2.37 12.43 -4.93
C ALA A 103 -3.46 13.51 -4.78
N LEU A 104 -3.09 14.68 -4.26
CA LEU A 104 -3.99 15.83 -4.08
C LEU A 104 -3.96 16.81 -5.27
N ALA A 105 -2.92 16.79 -6.11
CA ALA A 105 -2.76 17.67 -7.27
C ALA A 105 -3.55 17.22 -8.51
N ASP A 106 -3.57 15.92 -8.83
CA ASP A 106 -4.30 15.37 -9.99
C ASP A 106 -5.82 15.20 -9.75
N GLY A 107 -6.27 15.61 -8.57
CA GLY A 107 -7.52 15.12 -8.03
C GLY A 107 -7.35 13.71 -7.46
N LEU A 108 -8.11 13.43 -6.43
CA LEU A 108 -8.14 12.18 -5.68
C LEU A 108 -8.77 11.01 -6.48
N ASP A 109 -8.69 11.04 -7.82
CA ASP A 109 -9.17 9.99 -8.71
C ASP A 109 -8.08 8.93 -8.93
N TRP A 110 -7.86 8.13 -7.89
CA TRP A 110 -6.87 7.05 -7.86
C TRP A 110 -7.04 6.02 -8.98
N ARG A 111 -8.22 5.94 -9.61
CA ARG A 111 -8.48 5.04 -10.74
C ARG A 111 -7.65 5.41 -11.97
N SER A 112 -7.30 6.68 -12.13
CA SER A 112 -6.44 7.17 -13.21
C SER A 112 -4.94 6.87 -13.00
N TRP A 113 -4.55 6.53 -11.76
CA TRP A 113 -3.14 6.35 -11.42
C TRP A 113 -2.58 5.03 -11.95
N SER A 114 -1.28 5.03 -12.23
CA SER A 114 -0.54 3.80 -12.54
C SER A 114 -0.57 2.85 -11.33
N PRO A 115 -0.46 1.52 -11.54
CA PRO A 115 -0.43 0.55 -10.45
C PRO A 115 0.69 0.82 -9.43
N GLU A 116 1.83 1.31 -9.89
CA GLU A 116 2.98 1.67 -9.04
C GLU A 116 2.65 2.83 -8.11
N ARG A 117 2.02 3.89 -8.66
CA ARG A 117 1.60 5.06 -7.88
C ARG A 117 0.55 4.69 -6.84
N ARG A 118 -0.43 3.85 -7.19
CA ARG A 118 -1.43 3.32 -6.24
C ARG A 118 -0.77 2.57 -5.09
N ARG A 119 0.16 1.67 -5.40
CA ARG A 119 0.88 0.88 -4.40
C ARG A 119 1.69 1.77 -3.45
N ASN A 120 2.42 2.74 -4.00
CA ASN A 120 3.26 3.62 -3.22
C ASN A 120 2.42 4.53 -2.32
N PHE A 121 1.29 5.06 -2.81
CA PHE A 121 0.32 5.82 -2.02
C PHE A 121 -0.22 5.03 -0.82
N LEU A 122 -0.65 3.79 -1.02
CA LEU A 122 -1.13 2.97 0.09
C LEU A 122 -0.04 2.61 1.09
N ARG A 123 1.21 2.39 0.65
CA ARG A 123 2.34 2.08 1.55
C ARG A 123 2.66 3.23 2.51
N VAL A 124 2.46 4.48 2.08
CA VAL A 124 2.67 5.65 2.95
C VAL A 124 1.58 5.78 4.00
N LEU A 125 0.35 5.34 3.68
CA LEU A 125 -0.84 5.57 4.51
C LEU A 125 -1.22 4.38 5.39
N ILE A 126 -0.75 3.18 5.02
CA ILE A 126 -1.16 1.92 5.65
C ILE A 126 0.07 1.06 5.90
N GLN A 127 0.25 0.65 7.16
CA GLN A 127 1.28 -0.33 7.53
C GLN A 127 0.91 -1.74 7.05
N ARG A 128 -0.35 -2.15 7.26
CA ARG A 128 -0.87 -3.42 6.77
C ARG A 128 -2.40 -3.45 6.67
N VAL A 129 -2.88 -4.36 5.83
CA VAL A 129 -4.31 -4.70 5.72
C VAL A 129 -4.51 -6.11 6.27
N GLU A 130 -5.30 -6.22 7.33
CA GLU A 130 -5.69 -7.51 7.91
C GLU A 130 -7.03 -7.95 7.35
N VAL A 131 -7.09 -9.18 6.83
CA VAL A 131 -8.32 -9.76 6.28
C VAL A 131 -8.74 -10.93 7.16
N HIS A 132 -9.82 -10.74 7.91
CA HIS A 132 -10.39 -11.74 8.80
C HIS A 132 -11.30 -12.75 8.07
N GLU A 133 -11.67 -13.79 8.82
CA GLU A 133 -12.61 -14.81 8.39
C GLU A 133 -13.96 -14.22 7.99
N PHE A 134 -14.72 -14.99 7.23
CA PHE A 134 -16.02 -14.57 6.75
C PHE A 134 -16.99 -14.42 7.94
N PRO A 135 -17.73 -13.29 8.06
CA PRO A 135 -18.58 -13.03 9.22
C PRO A 135 -19.74 -14.03 9.31
N LYS A 136 -19.96 -14.55 10.52
CA LYS A 136 -21.01 -15.53 10.79
C LYS A 136 -22.39 -14.89 10.58
N GLY A 137 -23.26 -15.56 9.81
CA GLY A 137 -24.64 -15.11 9.57
C GLY A 137 -24.81 -14.17 8.38
N MET A 138 -23.73 -13.77 7.71
CA MET A 138 -23.81 -12.98 6.47
C MET A 138 -23.86 -13.89 5.24
N GLY A 139 -24.69 -13.53 4.26
CA GLY A 139 -24.66 -14.18 2.95
C GLY A 139 -23.44 -13.73 2.15
N SER A 140 -22.83 -14.62 1.37
CA SER A 140 -21.71 -14.24 0.51
C SER A 140 -22.12 -13.53 -0.78
N TYR A 141 -23.40 -13.60 -1.13
CA TYR A 141 -23.96 -12.93 -2.29
C TYR A 141 -25.37 -12.45 -1.98
N VAL A 142 -25.78 -11.45 -2.75
CA VAL A 142 -27.13 -10.90 -2.72
C VAL A 142 -27.79 -11.23 -4.06
N ARG A 143 -28.99 -11.81 -4.01
CA ARG A 143 -29.81 -12.04 -5.22
C ARG A 143 -30.76 -10.88 -5.45
N GLN A 144 -31.00 -10.57 -6.72
CA GLN A 144 -32.02 -9.60 -7.11
C GLN A 144 -33.40 -10.06 -6.66
N ARG A 145 -34.18 -9.16 -6.06
CA ARG A 145 -35.55 -9.44 -5.62
C ARG A 145 -36.51 -9.29 -6.79
N SER A 146 -37.64 -9.99 -6.71
CA SER A 146 -38.70 -9.83 -7.71
C SER A 146 -39.25 -8.39 -7.64
N GLY A 147 -39.26 -7.69 -8.78
CA GLY A 147 -39.68 -6.29 -8.89
C GLY A 147 -38.60 -5.25 -8.55
N GLU A 148 -37.38 -5.66 -8.20
CA GLU A 148 -36.26 -4.74 -7.95
C GLU A 148 -35.67 -4.23 -9.28
N THR A 149 -35.52 -2.92 -9.40
CA THR A 149 -34.85 -2.32 -10.57
C THR A 149 -33.36 -2.69 -10.58
N VAL A 150 -32.74 -2.65 -11.75
CA VAL A 150 -31.31 -2.97 -11.90
C VAL A 150 -30.44 -2.03 -11.05
N GLU A 151 -30.78 -0.75 -11.00
CA GLU A 151 -30.08 0.26 -10.20
C GLU A 151 -30.20 -0.02 -8.69
N SER A 152 -31.41 -0.29 -8.19
CA SER A 152 -31.65 -0.60 -6.78
C SER A 152 -30.94 -1.90 -6.35
N PHE A 153 -30.88 -2.88 -7.25
CA PHE A 153 -30.11 -4.11 -7.01
C PHE A 153 -28.61 -3.84 -6.92
N ALA A 154 -28.08 -2.97 -7.80
CA ALA A 154 -26.66 -2.61 -7.80
C ALA A 154 -26.27 -1.87 -6.52
N GLU A 155 -27.08 -0.93 -6.06
CA GLU A 155 -26.88 -0.19 -4.80
C GLU A 155 -26.87 -1.14 -3.59
N ARG A 156 -27.88 -2.00 -3.46
CA ARG A 156 -27.94 -2.99 -2.36
C ARG A 156 -26.79 -3.98 -2.39
N LYS A 157 -26.31 -4.33 -3.59
CA LYS A 157 -25.13 -5.19 -3.75
C LYS A 157 -23.86 -4.48 -3.27
N LEU A 158 -23.72 -3.18 -3.56
CA LEU A 158 -22.61 -2.35 -3.05
C LEU A 158 -22.66 -2.22 -1.53
N ASP A 159 -23.83 -1.89 -0.95
CA ASP A 159 -24.00 -1.79 0.51
C ASP A 159 -23.64 -3.10 1.23
N HIS A 160 -24.11 -4.23 0.69
CA HIS A 160 -23.78 -5.54 1.25
C HIS A 160 -22.29 -5.85 1.16
N ARG A 161 -21.64 -5.49 0.05
CA ARG A 161 -20.20 -5.64 -0.12
C ARG A 161 -19.45 -4.80 0.91
N ASP A 162 -19.81 -3.53 1.04
CA ASP A 162 -19.13 -2.58 1.94
C ASP A 162 -19.33 -2.98 3.41
N ALA A 163 -20.52 -3.45 3.79
CA ALA A 163 -20.78 -4.00 5.12
C ALA A 163 -19.95 -5.26 5.41
N LEU A 164 -19.80 -6.13 4.41
CA LEU A 164 -18.98 -7.34 4.51
C LEU A 164 -17.49 -6.99 4.61
N MET A 165 -17.01 -6.04 3.81
CA MET A 165 -15.62 -5.57 3.89
C MET A 165 -15.34 -4.87 5.21
N GLY A 166 -16.26 -4.06 5.73
CA GLY A 166 -16.12 -3.40 7.04
C GLY A 166 -15.96 -4.35 8.23
N GLN A 167 -16.52 -5.56 8.15
CA GLN A 167 -16.35 -6.57 9.20
C GLN A 167 -15.09 -7.44 9.00
N ARG A 168 -14.57 -7.51 7.77
CA ARG A 168 -13.47 -8.41 7.42
C ARG A 168 -12.14 -7.71 7.30
N VAL A 169 -12.13 -6.46 6.86
CA VAL A 169 -10.92 -5.74 6.47
C VAL A 169 -10.62 -4.68 7.52
N VAL A 170 -9.52 -4.88 8.24
CA VAL A 170 -8.99 -3.89 9.18
C VAL A 170 -7.76 -3.26 8.55
N ILE A 171 -7.81 -1.94 8.38
CA ILE A 171 -6.71 -1.14 7.86
C ILE A 171 -5.92 -0.61 9.06
N VAL A 172 -4.67 -1.04 9.18
CA VAL A 172 -3.74 -0.57 10.20
C VAL A 172 -2.90 0.54 9.58
N SER A 173 -3.25 1.79 9.87
CA SER A 173 -2.54 3.02 9.45
C SER A 173 -1.53 3.47 10.49
#